data_AF-A0A8X6FF39-F1
#
_entry.id   AF-A0A8X6FF39-F1
#
_cell.length_a   1.000
_cell.length_b   1.000
_cell.length_c   1.000
_cell.angle_alpha   90.00
_cell.angle_beta   90.00
_cell.angle_gamma   90.00
#
_symmetry.space_group_name_H-M   'P 1'
#
loop_
_entity.id
_entity.type
_entity.pdbx_description
1 polymer ?
#
loop_
_entity_poly.entity_id
_entity_poly.type
_entity_poly.pdbx_seq_one_letter_code
_entity_poly.pdbx_strand_id
1 'polypeptide(L)' 'MIFWIKSFLSQRFCATRFGDSVSNFKQSEIGFPQGTVISPLLFNIFINDLPGILTSDGLTNAALFADDLAVILKKNSPS' A
#
# COMPACT_ATOMS: atom_id res chain seq x y z
N MET A 1 19.01 0.53 10.34
CA MET A 1 17.61 0.88 9.98
C MET A 1 17.06 0.00 8.86
N ILE A 2 17.69 -0.08 7.68
CA ILE A 2 17.17 -0.87 6.53
C ILE A 2 16.93 -2.36 6.85
N PHE A 3 17.86 -2.98 7.59
CA PHE A 3 17.74 -4.39 8.01
C PHE A 3 16.57 -4.63 8.96
N TRP A 4 16.29 -3.65 9.83
CA TRP A 4 15.16 -3.73 10.76
C TRP A 4 13.83 -3.62 10.00
N ILE A 5 13.72 -2.71 9.03
CA ILE A 5 12.54 -2.60 8.15
C ILE A 5 12.35 -3.89 7.34
N LYS A 6 13.43 -4.45 6.78
CA LYS A 6 13.39 -5.73 6.06
C LYS A 6 12.90 -6.85 6.97
N SER A 7 13.45 -6.97 8.18
CA SER A 7 13.02 -7.96 9.16
C SER A 7 11.56 -7.78 9.56
N PHE A 8 11.11 -6.53 9.74
CA PHE A 8 9.73 -6.18 10.06
C PHE A 8 8.75 -6.61 8.95
N LEU A 9 9.14 -6.49 7.68
CA LEU A 9 8.33 -6.90 6.54
C LEU A 9 8.37 -8.43 6.28
N SER A 10 9.44 -9.12 6.65
CA SER A 10 9.66 -10.54 6.30
C SER A 10 9.13 -11.57 7.31
N GLN A 11 8.72 -11.18 8.52
CA GLN A 11 8.40 -12.12 9.61
C GLN A 11 6.90 -12.24 9.92
N ARG A 12 6.10 -12.72 8.96
CA ARG A 12 4.68 -13.00 9.24
C ARG A 12 4.27 -14.37 8.71
N PHE A 13 3.68 -15.18 9.59
CA PHE A 13 2.98 -16.41 9.23
C PHE A 13 1.52 -16.27 9.60
N CYS A 14 0.63 -16.63 8.69
CA CYS A 14 -0.81 -16.60 8.88
C CYS A 14 -1.39 -17.99 8.65
N ALA A 15 -2.44 -18.33 9.40
CA ALA A 15 -3.23 -19.54 9.22
C ALA A 15 -4.71 -19.16 9.32
N THR A 16 -5.56 -19.86 8.56
CA THR A 16 -7.00 -19.64 8.59
C THR A 16 -7.64 -20.73 9.46
N ARG A 17 -8.53 -20.34 10.37
CA ARG A 17 -9.34 -21.25 11.17
C ARG A 17 -10.77 -21.29 10.64
N PHE A 18 -11.30 -22.49 10.45
CA PHE A 18 -12.72 -22.72 10.14
C PHE A 18 -13.27 -23.82 11.06
N GLY A 19 -14.19 -23.44 11.95
CA GLY A 19 -14.63 -24.31 13.04
C GLY A 19 -13.44 -24.73 13.92
N ASP A 20 -13.24 -26.04 14.05
CA ASP A 20 -12.12 -26.62 14.81
C ASP A 20 -10.88 -26.95 13.96
N SER A 21 -10.95 -26.72 12.65
CA SER A 21 -9.82 -26.95 11.74
C SER A 21 -8.99 -25.68 11.57
N VAL A 22 -7.66 -25.82 11.65
CA VAL A 22 -6.69 -24.74 11.39
C VAL A 22 -5.82 -25.16 10.22
N SER A 23 -5.66 -24.27 9.24
CA SER A 23 -4.75 -24.51 8.11
C SER A 23 -3.28 -24.51 8.56
N ASN A 24 -2.40 -25.05 7.74
CA ASN A 24 -0.96 -24.84 7.93
C ASN A 24 -0.63 -23.33 7.91
N PHE A 25 0.33 -22.95 8.73
CA PHE A 25 0.90 -21.60 8.71
C PHE A 25 1.59 -21.36 7.37
N LYS A 26 1.23 -20.27 6.72
CA LYS A 26 1.86 -19.80 5.49
C LYS A 26 2.51 -18.46 5.72
N GLN A 27 3.70 -18.25 5.14
CA GLN A 27 4.34 -16.94 5.21
C GLN A 27 3.53 -15.92 4.41
N SER A 28 3.29 -14.75 5.00
CA SER A 28 2.64 -13.63 4.34
C SER A 28 3.72 -12.77 3.69
N GLU A 29 3.84 -12.87 2.37
CA GLU A 29 4.83 -12.12 1.58
C GLU A 29 4.39 -10.68 1.28
N ILE A 30 3.09 -10.38 1.47
CA ILE A 30 2.47 -9.11 1.05
C ILE A 30 1.82 -8.41 2.24
N GLY A 31 1.89 -7.08 2.27
CA GLY A 31 1.22 -6.21 3.23
C GLY A 31 2.06 -5.85 4.46
N PHE A 32 1.41 -5.16 5.41
CA PHE A 32 2.02 -4.71 6.67
C PHE A 32 1.36 -5.40 7.88
N PRO A 33 2.06 -5.54 9.02
CA PRO A 33 1.41 -5.91 10.27
C PRO A 33 0.35 -4.85 10.64
N GLN A 34 -0.91 -5.25 10.79
CA GLN A 34 -1.96 -4.35 11.25
C GLN A 34 -1.76 -4.02 12.73
N GLY A 35 -2.01 -2.76 13.12
CA GLY A 35 -1.92 -2.32 14.52
C GLY A 35 -0.55 -1.81 14.95
N THR A 36 0.41 -1.63 14.03
CA THR A 36 1.68 -0.96 14.36
C THR A 36 1.70 0.48 13.87
N VAL A 37 2.33 1.36 14.66
CA VAL A 37 2.44 2.79 14.36
C VAL A 37 3.25 3.07 13.09
N ILE A 38 4.13 2.15 12.69
CA ILE A 38 5.00 2.34 11.51
C ILE A 38 4.34 1.88 10.20
N SER A 39 3.29 1.06 10.26
CA SER A 39 2.61 0.55 9.06
C SER A 39 2.05 1.66 8.17
N PRO A 40 1.33 2.69 8.69
CA PRO A 40 0.84 3.80 7.85
C PRO A 40 1.97 4.62 7.23
N LEU A 41 3.09 4.80 7.93
CA LEU A 41 4.24 5.52 7.41
C LEU A 41 4.89 4.77 6.23
N LEU A 42 5.12 3.46 6.39
CA LEU A 42 5.68 2.63 5.32
C LEU A 42 4.73 2.52 4.13
N PHE A 43 3.43 2.47 4.38
CA PHE A 43 2.42 2.52 3.34
C PHE A 43 2.49 3.84 2.56
N ASN A 44 2.50 5.00 3.24
CA ASN A 44 2.63 6.30 2.59
C ASN A 44 3.90 6.42 1.74
N ILE A 45 5.03 5.87 2.21
CA ILE A 45 6.29 5.83 1.44
C ILE A 45 6.12 4.97 0.18
N PHE A 46 5.44 3.83 0.29
CA PHE A 46 5.21 2.90 -0.82
C PHE A 46 4.35 3.50 -1.94
N ILE A 47 3.40 4.39 -1.61
CA ILE A 47 2.47 4.99 -2.59
C ILE A 47 2.88 6.38 -3.07
N ASN A 48 3.99 6.95 -2.57
CA ASN A 48 4.33 8.36 -2.78
C ASN A 48 4.68 8.72 -4.23
N ASP A 49 5.04 7.73 -5.05
CA ASP A 49 5.34 7.89 -6.48
C ASP A 49 4.11 7.80 -7.39
N LEU A 50 2.99 7.24 -6.90
CA LEU A 50 1.75 7.08 -7.66
C LEU A 50 1.26 8.38 -8.32
N PRO A 51 1.19 9.54 -7.63
CA PRO A 51 0.74 10.77 -8.26
C PRO A 51 1.60 11.17 -9.47
N GLY A 52 2.92 10.99 -9.38
CA GLY A 52 3.84 11.28 -10.49
C GLY A 52 3.62 10.36 -11.68
N ILE A 53 3.38 9.07 -11.42
CA ILE A 53 3.09 8.08 -12.47
C ILE A 53 1.76 8.39 -13.16
N LEU A 54 0.72 8.71 -12.38
CA LEU A 54 -0.62 8.96 -12.90
C LEU A 54 -0.68 10.24 -13.73
N THR A 55 -0.01 11.31 -13.28
CA THR A 55 0.00 12.62 -13.98
C THR A 55 0.97 12.71 -15.15
N SER A 56 1.68 11.62 -15.48
CA SER A 56 2.71 11.60 -16.52
C SER A 56 2.18 11.87 -17.93
N ASP A 57 0.89 11.61 -18.19
CA ASP A 57 0.23 11.89 -19.47
C ASP A 57 -0.12 13.38 -19.68
N GLY A 58 0.01 14.21 -18.63
CA GLY A 58 -0.36 15.62 -18.63
C GLY A 58 -1.87 15.90 -18.65
N LEU A 59 -2.69 14.88 -18.91
CA LEU A 59 -4.16 14.93 -19.00
C LEU A 59 -4.83 14.71 -17.65
N THR A 60 -4.11 14.14 -16.68
CA THR A 60 -4.63 13.92 -15.34
C THR A 60 -3.90 14.74 -14.29
N ASN A 61 -4.59 15.01 -13.18
CA ASN A 61 -4.03 15.47 -11.91
C ASN A 61 -4.34 14.40 -10.85
N ALA A 62 -3.48 14.27 -9.84
CA ALA A 62 -3.69 13.34 -8.75
C ALA A 62 -3.42 14.03 -7.40
N ALA A 63 -4.23 13.70 -6.38
CA ALA A 63 -4.03 14.12 -5.01
C ALA A 63 -4.05 12.88 -4.10
N LEU A 64 -3.08 12.79 -3.20
CA LEU A 64 -2.88 11.64 -2.31
C LEU A 64 -2.87 12.10 -0.86
N PHE A 65 -3.65 11.44 -0.01
CA PHE A 65 -3.69 11.70 1.43
C PHE A 65 -3.92 10.39 2.20
N ALA A 66 -2.94 9.96 2.99
CA ALA A 66 -2.96 8.64 3.64
C ALA A 66 -3.25 7.54 2.60
N ASP A 67 -4.36 6.80 2.73
CA ASP A 67 -4.85 5.80 1.79
C ASP A 67 -5.81 6.32 0.72
N ASP A 68 -6.24 7.59 0.82
CA ASP A 68 -7.12 8.21 -0.17
C ASP A 68 -6.33 8.75 -1.37
N LEU A 69 -6.70 8.31 -2.57
CA LEU A 69 -6.19 8.81 -3.85
C LEU A 69 -7.35 9.35 -4.69
N ALA A 70 -7.25 10.63 -5.07
CA ALA A 70 -8.15 11.26 -6.02
C ALA A 70 -7.46 11.50 -7.36
N VAL A 71 -8.04 11.01 -8.45
CA VAL A 71 -7.58 11.25 -9.82
C VAL A 71 -8.58 12.15 -10.54
N ILE A 72 -8.08 13.23 -11.13
CA ILE A 72 -8.88 14.29 -11.74
C ILE A 72 -8.48 14.37 -13.21
N LEU A 73 -9.44 14.19 -14.11
CA LEU A 73 -9.23 14.39 -15.54
C LEU A 73 -9.29 15.88 -15.88
N LYS A 74 -8.27 16.40 -16.56
CA LYS A 74 -8.33 17.72 -17.17
C LYS A 74 -9.21 17.63 -18.40
N LYS A 75 -10.35 18.32 -18.38
CA LYS A 75 -11.15 18.53 -19.58
C LYS A 75 -10.39 19.49 -20.50
N ASN A 76 -10.03 19.04 -21.70
CA ASN A 76 -9.68 19.97 -22.78
C ASN A 76 -10.93 20.79 -23.08
N SER A 77 -10.87 22.10 -22.85
CA SER A 77 -11.90 23.02 -23.32
C SER A 77 -12.08 22.79 -24.82
N PRO A 78 -13.30 22.49 -25.30
CA PRO A 78 -13.52 22.46 -26.74
C PRO A 78 -13.30 23.88 -27.27
N SER A 79 -12.28 24.00 -28.12
CA SER A 79 -12.05 25.16 -28.99
C SER A 79 -13.22 25.36 -29.94
#